data_AF-A0A1A8RSN3-F1
#
_entry.id   AF-A0A1A8RSN3-F1
#
_cell.length_a   1.000
_cell.length_b   1.000
_cell.length_c   1.000
_cell.angle_alpha   90.00
_cell.angle_beta   90.00
_cell.angle_gamma   90.00
#
_symmetry.space_group_name_H-M   'P 1'
#
loop_
_entity.id
_entity.type
_entity.pdbx_description
1 polymer ?
#
loop_
_entity_poly.entity_id
_entity_poly.type
_entity_poly.pdbx_seq_one_letter_code
_entity_poly.pdbx_strand_id
1 'polypeptide(L)' 'LDLPLFQLIPSQRQLVFRGDRLPLQCTASYLDSSVELQWHHNGHPVATQEDRSIFVEETLLHDCCLLTSEVILSNIN' A
#
# COMPACT_ATOMS: atom_id res chain seq x y z
N LEU A 1 -21.55 -10.20 -13.08
CA LEU A 1 -20.95 -9.79 -11.80
C LEU A 1 -19.46 -10.01 -11.97
N ASP A 2 -18.66 -8.95 -11.91
CA ASP A 2 -17.20 -9.07 -12.02
C ASP A 2 -16.60 -9.52 -10.68
N LEU A 3 -15.46 -10.22 -10.74
CA LEU A 3 -14.74 -10.66 -9.56
C LEU A 3 -14.07 -9.46 -8.87
N PRO A 4 -14.14 -9.35 -7.53
CA PRO A 4 -13.48 -8.26 -6.82
C PRO A 4 -11.97 -8.30 -7.04
N LEU A 5 -11.39 -7.15 -7.32
CA LEU A 5 -9.96 -6.97 -7.50
C LEU A 5 -9.27 -6.78 -6.14
N PHE A 6 -8.13 -7.43 -5.98
CA PHE A 6 -7.13 -7.09 -4.98
C PHE A 6 -5.75 -7.27 -5.59
N GLN A 7 -4.96 -6.21 -5.60
CA GLN A 7 -3.62 -6.19 -6.19
C GLN A 7 -2.66 -5.43 -5.28
N LEU A 8 -1.48 -6.02 -5.09
CA LEU A 8 -0.34 -5.39 -4.43
C LEU A 8 0.81 -5.32 -5.42
N ILE A 9 1.46 -4.17 -5.57
CA ILE A 9 2.57 -3.96 -6.49
C ILE A 9 3.73 -3.30 -5.73
N PRO A 10 4.92 -3.91 -5.73
CA PRO A 10 5.19 -5.29 -6.12
C PRO A 10 4.50 -6.29 -5.17
N SER A 11 4.02 -7.40 -5.72
CA SER A 11 3.26 -8.39 -4.96
C SER A 11 4.15 -9.32 -4.12
N GLN A 12 5.32 -9.71 -4.66
CA GLN A 12 6.22 -10.66 -4.02
C GLN A 12 7.68 -10.39 -4.41
N ARG A 13 8.59 -10.60 -3.44
CA ARG A 13 10.05 -10.72 -3.62
C ARG A 13 10.65 -9.75 -4.64
N GLN A 14 10.86 -8.51 -4.19
CA GLN A 14 11.61 -7.52 -4.94
C GLN A 14 13.10 -7.60 -4.57
N LEU A 15 13.98 -7.58 -5.58
CA LEU A 15 15.39 -7.30 -5.37
C LEU A 15 15.55 -5.81 -5.10
N VAL A 16 16.19 -5.45 -3.98
CA VAL A 16 16.33 -4.07 -3.53
C VAL A 16 17.78 -3.82 -3.10
N PHE A 17 18.22 -2.58 -3.25
CA PHE A 17 19.56 -2.14 -2.91
C PHE A 17 19.51 -1.11 -1.78
N ARG A 18 20.65 -0.95 -1.11
CA ARG A 18 20.77 0.06 -0.06
C ARG A 18 20.56 1.46 -0.62
N GLY A 19 19.76 2.25 0.09
CA GLY A 19 19.39 3.60 -0.35
C GLY A 19 18.23 3.65 -1.34
N ASP A 20 17.65 2.50 -1.74
CA ASP A 20 16.47 2.49 -2.59
C ASP A 20 15.28 3.19 -1.92
N ARG A 21 14.44 3.80 -2.76
CA ARG A 21 13.08 4.23 -2.42
C ARG A 21 12.12 3.21 -3.01
N LEU A 22 11.35 2.54 -2.16
CA LEU A 22 10.45 1.47 -2.55
C LEU A 22 8.98 1.88 -2.32
N PRO A 23 8.24 2.21 -3.39
CA PRO A 23 6.79 2.31 -3.32
C PRO A 23 6.16 0.92 -3.37
N LEU A 24 5.23 0.67 -2.45
CA LEU A 24 4.32 -0.46 -2.46
C LEU A 24 2.91 0.11 -2.64
N GLN A 25 2.22 -0.27 -3.71
CA GLN A 25 0.87 0.18 -4.02
C GLN A 25 -0.12 -0.97 -3.85
N CYS A 26 -1.18 -0.73 -3.10
CA CYS A 26 -2.33 -1.62 -2.99
C CYS A 26 -3.51 -1.01 -3.75
N THR A 27 -4.18 -1.82 -4.58
CA THR A 27 -5.42 -1.46 -5.27
C THR A 27 -6.47 -2.54 -5.00
N ALA A 28 -7.68 -2.15 -4.59
CA ALA A 28 -8.77 -3.07 -4.30
C ALA A 28 -10.14 -2.54 -4.75
N SER A 29 -11.07 -3.43 -5.05
CA SER A 29 -12.46 -3.06 -5.33
C SER A 29 -13.16 -2.50 -4.10
N TYR A 30 -13.82 -1.36 -4.25
CA TYR A 30 -14.68 -0.73 -3.25
C TYR A 30 -16.12 -1.23 -3.42
N LEU A 31 -16.54 -2.18 -2.59
CA LEU A 31 -17.87 -2.79 -2.68
C LEU A 31 -18.92 -2.05 -1.84
N ASP A 32 -18.51 -1.54 -0.70
CA ASP A 32 -19.30 -0.73 0.22
C ASP A 32 -18.37 0.01 1.20
N SER A 33 -18.96 0.80 2.09
CA SER A 33 -18.23 1.63 3.06
C SER A 33 -17.51 0.86 4.17
N SER A 34 -17.61 -0.47 4.22
CA SER A 34 -16.83 -1.29 5.16
C SER A 34 -15.45 -1.67 4.61
N VAL A 35 -15.19 -1.45 3.31
CA VAL A 35 -13.91 -1.75 2.70
C VAL A 35 -12.90 -0.66 3.03
N GLU A 36 -11.81 -1.05 3.69
CA GLU A 36 -10.69 -0.18 4.03
C GLU A 36 -9.36 -0.81 3.59
N LEU A 37 -8.38 0.03 3.24
CA LEU A 37 -7.00 -0.40 2.99
C LEU A 37 -6.12 -0.06 4.19
N GLN A 38 -5.44 -1.07 4.73
CA GLN A 38 -4.54 -0.93 5.87
C GLN A 38 -3.20 -1.62 5.57
N TRP A 39 -2.11 -0.96 5.91
CA TRP A 39 -0.77 -1.50 5.75
C TRP A 39 -0.29 -2.17 7.03
N HIS A 40 0.21 -3.40 6.93
CA HIS A 40 0.79 -4.13 8.04
C HIS A 40 2.17 -4.68 7.68
N HIS A 41 3.10 -4.62 8.63
CA HIS A 41 4.41 -5.26 8.54
C HIS A 41 4.59 -6.18 9.75
N ASN A 42 4.80 -7.48 9.48
CA ASN A 42 4.90 -8.52 10.51
C ASN A 42 3.72 -8.50 11.51
N GLY A 43 2.50 -8.27 11.00
CA GLY A 43 1.28 -8.19 11.79
C GLY A 43 1.02 -6.85 12.48
N HIS A 44 2.00 -5.95 12.52
CA HIS A 44 1.84 -4.63 13.14
C HIS A 44 1.37 -3.58 12.13
N PRO A 45 0.44 -2.68 12.50
CA PRO A 45 0.01 -1.61 11.61
C PRO A 45 1.16 -0.67 11.28
N VAL A 46 1.23 -0.27 10.02
CA VAL A 46 2.20 0.69 9.49
C VAL A 46 1.50 2.04 9.35
N ALA A 47 2.14 3.07 9.88
CA ALA A 47 1.76 4.47 9.72
C ALA A 47 2.99 5.26 9.27
N THR A 48 2.79 6.49 8.82
CA THR A 48 3.88 7.42 8.50
C THR A 48 4.81 7.60 9.72
N GLN A 49 6.10 7.33 9.51
CA GLN A 49 7.18 7.42 10.50
C GLN A 49 8.39 8.07 9.83
N GLU A 50 8.51 9.39 9.95
CA GLU A 50 9.57 10.18 9.28
C GLU A 50 10.98 9.76 9.73
N ASP A 51 11.15 9.45 11.02
CA ASP A 51 12.41 8.99 11.62
C ASP A 51 12.91 7.66 11.01
N ARG A 52 11.97 6.85 10.53
CA ARG A 52 12.21 5.56 9.87
C ARG A 52 12.03 5.63 8.37
N SER A 53 11.80 6.83 7.83
CA SER A 53 11.63 7.07 6.39
C SER A 53 10.49 6.25 5.77
N ILE A 54 9.43 6.01 6.53
CA ILE A 54 8.20 5.33 6.09
C ILE A 54 7.12 6.38 5.89
N PHE A 55 6.48 6.39 4.71
CA PHE A 55 5.38 7.31 4.40
C PHE A 55 4.19 6.52 3.88
N VAL A 56 3.04 6.64 4.54
CA VAL A 56 1.77 6.08 4.07
C VAL A 56 0.96 7.22 3.47
N GLU A 57 0.59 7.09 2.20
CA GLU A 57 -0.26 8.07 1.51
C GLU A 57 -1.74 7.88 1.86
N GLU A 58 -2.52 8.95 1.66
CA GLU A 58 -3.98 8.88 1.80
C GLU A 58 -4.58 7.88 0.80
N THR A 59 -5.56 7.09 1.25
CA THR A 59 -6.28 6.18 0.37
C THR A 59 -7.18 6.98 -0.57
N LEU A 60 -7.00 6.76 -1.88
CA LEU A 60 -7.77 7.40 -2.94
C LEU A 60 -8.89 6.48 -3.41
N LEU A 61 -10.11 7.02 -3.56
CA LEU A 61 -11.24 6.35 -4.21
C LEU A 61 -11.36 6.84 -5.66
N HIS A 62 -11.15 5.92 -6.61
CA HIS A 62 -11.28 6.15 -8.04
C HIS A 62 -12.62 5.60 -8.56
N ASP A 63 -13.33 6.41 -9.35
CA ASP A 63 -14.56 6.03 -10.07
C ASP A 63 -15.62 5.35 -9.18
N CYS A 64 -15.63 5.67 -7.88
CA CYS A 64 -16.48 5.07 -6.85
C CYS A 64 -16.36 3.53 -6.71
N CYS A 65 -15.36 2.90 -7.32
CA CYS A 65 -15.26 1.44 -7.42
C CYS A 65 -13.88 0.89 -7.04
N LEU A 66 -12.85 1.73 -6.93
CA LEU A 66 -11.48 1.28 -6.68
C LEU A 66 -10.83 2.13 -5.60
N LEU A 67 -10.32 1.47 -4.56
CA LEU A 67 -9.42 2.09 -3.58
C LEU A 67 -7.97 1.87 -4.02
N THR A 68 -7.14 2.90 -3.89
CA THR A 68 -5.69 2.81 -4.01
C THR A 68 -5.03 3.41 -2.78
N SER A 69 -4.04 2.74 -2.22
CA SER A 69 -3.17 3.27 -1.16
C SER A 69 -1.72 2.94 -1.50
N GLU A 70 -0.79 3.80 -1.10
CA GLU A 70 0.64 3.60 -1.27
C GLU A 70 1.36 3.69 0.08
N VAL A 71 2.33 2.81 0.31
CA VAL A 71 3.36 3.01 1.34
C VAL A 71 4.73 3.11 0.67
N ILE A 72 5.47 4.15 1.02
CA ILE A 72 6.80 4.44 0.51
C ILE A 72 7.81 4.18 1.63
N LEU A 73 8.71 3.24 1.39
CA LEU A 73 9.90 3.04 2.22
C LEU A 73 11.06 3.77 1.57
N SER A 74 11.49 4.87 2.16
CA SER A 74 12.67 5.61 1.71
C SER A 74 13.87 5.11 2.50
N ASN A 75 15.00 4.83 1.83
CA ASN A 75 16.26 4.43 2.47
C ASN A 75 16.25 3.04 3.13
N ILE A 76 16.22 2.00 2.30
CA ILE A 76 16.41 0.61 2.72
C ILE A 76 17.86 0.40 3.20
N ASN A 77 18.03 -0.21 4.39
CA ASN A 77 19.33 -0.46 5.05
C ASN A 77 19.75 -1.94 5.02
#